data_AF-A0A1X2KJ12-F1
#
_entry.id   AF-A0A1X2KJ12-F1
#
_cell.length_a   1.000
_cell.length_b   1.000
_cell.length_c   1.000
_cell.angle_alpha   90.00
_cell.angle_beta   90.00
_cell.angle_gamma   90.00
#
_symmetry.space_group_name_H-M   'P 1'
#
loop_
_entity.id
_entity.type
_entity.pdbx_description
1 polymer ?
#
loop_
_entity_poly.entity_id
_entity_poly.type
_entity_poly.pdbx_seq_one_letter_code
_entity_poly.pdbx_strand_id
1 'polypeptide(L)'
;MLTNTWRKRLDGTHNALRRAGLIVGLGSCSVVAIATIWGWIFNNPIDVAGPARSAVNRTALVGSYAQDCVTRWLTATASHQQVLHDCWSLRDPIKLPTTPALIVTSPAVSAVTLVSDAGTTQQWSVVITVSERAFEAATPRTAYYRLPVVYSNYGLRASALPARVNGPGAGADAPLGYSTAVADTSPAFATVTGFITSFLTGAGGLERYVTTSSGLLPAADYRSAQVIKLIANHSLGDHDVPAEGTTVHVLATVNAVTSQYAPLQLDYPIVLTVTSGRWSVSSLDYAPLLADGAELTPVIPTAAAPR
;
A
#
# COMPACT_ATOMS: atom_id res chain seq x y z
N MET A 1 77.63 42.58 2.77
CA MET A 1 77.40 42.61 1.31
C MET A 1 77.05 41.20 0.84
N LEU A 2 75.83 40.94 0.37
CA LEU A 2 75.43 39.62 -0.15
C LEU A 2 76.24 39.31 -1.42
N THR A 3 76.97 38.19 -1.43
CA THR A 3 77.79 37.76 -2.57
C THR A 3 76.91 37.44 -3.79
N ASN A 4 77.45 37.69 -5.00
CA ASN A 4 76.73 37.52 -6.27
C ASN A 4 76.19 36.09 -6.49
N THR A 5 76.76 35.11 -5.80
CA THR A 5 76.30 33.71 -5.78
C THR A 5 74.97 33.52 -5.04
N TRP A 6 74.73 34.23 -3.93
CA TRP A 6 73.46 34.13 -3.20
C TRP A 6 72.33 34.88 -3.91
N ARG A 7 72.63 35.99 -4.59
CA ARG A 7 71.65 36.75 -5.38
C ARG A 7 71.12 35.93 -6.57
N LYS A 8 72.01 35.26 -7.32
CA LYS A 8 71.61 34.34 -8.40
C LYS A 8 70.79 33.14 -7.92
N ARG A 9 71.05 32.62 -6.71
CA ARG A 9 70.28 31.50 -6.16
C ARG A 9 68.87 31.92 -5.75
N LEU A 10 68.70 33.11 -5.18
CA LEU A 10 67.39 33.65 -4.81
C LEU A 10 66.54 34.02 -6.04
N ASP A 11 67.14 34.60 -7.08
CA ASP A 11 66.42 34.91 -8.32
C ASP A 11 66.00 33.63 -9.08
N GLY A 12 66.84 32.59 -9.03
CA GLY A 12 66.56 31.28 -9.62
C GLY A 12 65.41 30.54 -8.93
N THR A 13 65.38 30.55 -7.59
CA THR A 13 64.31 29.90 -6.82
C THR A 13 62.97 30.63 -6.96
N HIS A 14 62.98 31.96 -7.06
CA HIS A 14 61.76 32.75 -7.24
C HIS A 14 61.11 32.49 -8.62
N ASN A 15 61.92 32.39 -9.69
CA ASN A 15 61.42 32.05 -11.02
C ASN A 15 60.96 30.59 -11.15
N ALA A 16 61.62 29.65 -10.45
CA ALA A 16 61.20 28.26 -10.43
C ALA A 16 59.86 28.07 -9.69
N LEU A 17 59.68 28.71 -8.54
CA LEU A 17 58.42 28.69 -7.78
C LEU A 17 57.26 29.34 -8.56
N ARG A 18 57.52 30.45 -9.26
CA ARG A 18 56.50 31.11 -10.07
C ARG A 18 56.06 30.26 -11.27
N ARG A 19 56.99 29.54 -11.91
CA ARG A 19 56.67 28.60 -13.00
C ARG A 19 55.93 27.36 -12.48
N ALA A 20 56.34 26.82 -11.34
CA ALA A 20 55.65 25.68 -10.72
C ALA A 20 54.20 26.05 -10.32
N GLY A 21 53.99 27.22 -9.70
CA GLY A 21 52.65 27.71 -9.35
C GLY A 21 51.74 27.92 -10.57
N LEU A 22 52.28 28.42 -11.69
CA LEU A 22 51.54 28.57 -12.94
C LEU A 22 51.14 27.23 -13.56
N ILE A 23 52.04 26.22 -13.54
CA ILE A 23 51.76 24.89 -14.09
C ILE A 23 50.69 24.17 -13.26
N VAL A 24 50.79 24.26 -11.92
CA VAL A 24 49.79 23.64 -11.03
C VAL A 24 48.42 24.33 -11.14
N GLY A 25 48.39 25.67 -11.23
CA GLY A 25 47.14 26.41 -11.41
C GLY A 25 46.46 26.15 -12.76
N LEU A 26 47.22 26.12 -13.86
CA LEU A 26 46.69 25.77 -15.18
C LEU A 26 46.24 24.31 -15.26
N GLY A 27 46.96 23.40 -14.59
CA GLY A 27 46.57 21.98 -14.47
C GLY A 27 45.28 21.79 -13.69
N SER A 28 45.09 22.48 -12.55
CA SER A 28 43.85 22.35 -11.78
C SER A 28 42.64 22.93 -12.50
N CYS A 29 42.80 24.06 -13.19
CA CYS A 29 41.72 24.66 -13.97
C CYS A 29 41.32 23.81 -15.18
N SER A 30 42.28 23.13 -15.81
CA SER A 30 42.00 22.26 -16.96
C SER A 30 41.31 20.95 -16.55
N VAL A 31 41.63 20.36 -15.40
CA VAL A 31 40.90 19.18 -14.90
C VAL A 31 39.44 19.51 -14.56
N VAL A 32 39.18 20.65 -13.92
CA VAL A 32 37.80 21.09 -13.62
C VAL A 32 37.04 21.46 -14.89
N ALA A 33 37.68 22.12 -15.86
CA ALA A 33 37.08 22.45 -17.14
C ALA A 33 36.77 21.19 -17.96
N ILE A 34 37.69 20.22 -18.00
CA ILE A 34 37.45 18.95 -18.68
C ILE A 34 36.33 18.18 -17.99
N ALA A 35 36.30 18.08 -16.66
CA ALA A 35 35.23 17.39 -15.93
C ALA A 35 33.85 18.04 -16.13
N THR A 36 33.77 19.36 -16.20
CA THR A 36 32.51 20.08 -16.44
C THR A 36 32.05 19.97 -17.89
N ILE A 37 32.97 20.05 -18.86
CA ILE A 37 32.66 19.83 -20.28
C ILE A 37 32.25 18.37 -20.53
N TRP A 38 32.93 17.40 -19.92
CA TRP A 38 32.57 15.99 -20.00
C TRP A 38 31.21 15.72 -19.36
N GLY A 39 30.92 16.36 -18.23
CA GLY A 39 29.58 16.34 -17.62
C GLY A 39 28.50 16.91 -18.52
N TRP A 40 28.79 17.96 -19.30
CA TRP A 40 27.83 18.55 -20.25
C TRP A 40 27.60 17.69 -21.51
N ILE A 41 28.62 16.97 -21.96
CA ILE A 41 28.55 16.17 -23.19
C ILE A 41 27.97 14.76 -22.91
N PHE A 42 28.23 14.18 -21.74
CA PHE A 42 27.89 12.79 -21.44
C PHE A 42 26.91 12.58 -20.28
N ASN A 43 26.63 13.58 -19.43
CA ASN A 43 25.49 13.45 -18.52
C ASN A 43 24.22 13.81 -19.27
N ASN A 44 23.31 12.84 -19.35
CA ASN A 44 21.91 13.16 -19.56
C ASN A 44 21.47 14.16 -18.48
N PRO A 45 20.64 15.17 -18.80
CA PRO A 45 20.05 16.02 -17.77
C PRO A 45 19.47 15.13 -16.66
N ILE A 46 19.60 15.55 -15.40
CA ILE A 46 18.89 14.88 -14.30
C ILE A 46 17.42 14.97 -14.68
N ASP A 47 16.89 13.85 -15.18
CA ASP A 47 15.51 13.74 -15.54
C ASP A 47 14.74 13.69 -14.23
N VAL A 48 14.45 14.84 -13.64
CA VAL A 48 13.60 14.94 -12.43
C VAL A 48 12.17 14.48 -12.72
N ALA A 49 11.78 14.34 -14.00
CA ALA A 49 10.55 13.68 -14.43
C ALA A 49 10.72 12.17 -14.69
N GLY A 50 11.97 11.68 -14.71
CA GLY A 50 12.36 10.30 -15.02
C GLY A 50 12.00 9.35 -13.91
N PRO A 51 12.42 9.57 -12.64
CA PRO A 51 11.97 8.79 -11.50
C PRO A 51 10.45 8.82 -11.31
N ALA A 52 9.83 9.99 -11.55
CA ALA A 52 8.38 10.15 -11.46
C ALA A 52 7.62 9.34 -12.54
N ARG A 53 8.26 9.06 -13.70
CA ARG A 53 7.72 8.23 -14.79
C ARG A 53 8.23 6.78 -14.75
N SER A 54 9.39 6.50 -14.16
CA SER A 54 10.06 5.19 -14.14
C SER A 54 9.64 4.32 -12.96
N ALA A 55 9.10 4.92 -11.89
CA ALA A 55 8.39 4.21 -10.83
C ALA A 55 6.86 4.26 -11.02
N VAL A 56 6.37 4.46 -12.24
CA VAL A 56 4.94 4.25 -12.50
C VAL A 56 4.67 2.77 -12.32
N ASN A 57 3.93 2.43 -11.26
CA ASN A 57 3.30 1.14 -11.15
C ASN A 57 2.34 1.02 -12.34
N ARG A 58 2.80 0.39 -13.44
CA ARG A 58 2.03 0.26 -14.68
C ARG A 58 0.65 -0.36 -14.42
N THR A 59 0.55 -1.22 -13.41
CA THR A 59 -0.74 -1.80 -12.99
C THR A 59 -1.70 -0.74 -12.45
N ALA A 60 -1.22 0.23 -11.66
CA ALA A 60 -2.05 1.32 -11.15
C ALA A 60 -2.51 2.25 -12.28
N LEU A 61 -1.62 2.55 -13.23
CA LEU A 61 -1.93 3.40 -14.38
C LEU A 61 -2.95 2.75 -15.34
N VAL A 62 -2.73 1.49 -15.71
CA VAL A 62 -3.66 0.73 -16.56
C VAL A 62 -4.99 0.50 -15.80
N GLY A 63 -4.91 0.24 -14.51
CA GLY A 63 -6.07 0.08 -13.62
C GLY A 63 -6.95 1.32 -13.56
N SER A 64 -6.38 2.50 -13.29
CA SER A 64 -7.13 3.75 -13.21
C SER A 64 -7.77 4.12 -14.55
N TYR A 65 -7.03 3.96 -15.65
CA TYR A 65 -7.55 4.17 -17.00
C TYR A 65 -8.76 3.28 -17.29
N ALA A 66 -8.67 1.99 -16.95
CA ALA A 66 -9.77 1.06 -17.14
C ALA A 66 -10.98 1.39 -16.26
N GLN A 67 -10.76 1.77 -15.01
CA GLN A 67 -11.82 2.19 -14.09
C GLN A 67 -12.61 3.35 -14.68
N ASP A 68 -11.93 4.41 -15.10
CA ASP A 68 -12.57 5.60 -15.67
C ASP A 68 -13.35 5.25 -16.94
N CYS A 69 -12.77 4.46 -17.84
CA CYS A 69 -13.42 4.08 -19.09
C CYS A 69 -14.64 3.18 -18.88
N VAL A 70 -14.58 2.21 -17.96
CA VAL A 70 -15.72 1.35 -17.63
C VAL A 70 -16.83 2.17 -16.97
N THR A 71 -16.51 3.03 -16.00
CA THR A 71 -17.51 3.88 -15.33
C THR A 71 -18.19 4.80 -16.34
N ARG A 72 -17.40 5.51 -17.18
CA ARG A 72 -17.95 6.37 -18.25
C ARG A 72 -18.84 5.59 -19.21
N TRP A 73 -18.43 4.39 -19.61
CA TRP A 73 -19.21 3.54 -20.51
C TRP A 73 -20.55 3.13 -19.91
N LEU A 74 -20.58 2.71 -18.64
CA LEU A 74 -21.79 2.24 -17.97
C LEU A 74 -22.82 3.36 -17.77
N THR A 75 -22.37 4.61 -17.64
CA THR A 75 -23.25 5.77 -17.45
C THR A 75 -23.50 6.56 -18.73
N ALA A 76 -22.81 6.24 -19.83
CA ALA A 76 -22.96 6.95 -21.09
C ALA A 76 -24.33 6.68 -21.74
N THR A 77 -24.89 7.73 -22.32
CA THR A 77 -26.08 7.66 -23.17
C THR A 77 -25.71 8.02 -24.61
N ALA A 78 -26.65 7.87 -25.54
CA ALA A 78 -26.47 8.25 -26.94
C ALA A 78 -25.98 9.70 -27.13
N SER A 79 -26.33 10.62 -26.22
CA SER A 79 -25.84 12.02 -26.25
C SER A 79 -24.39 12.19 -25.79
N HIS A 80 -23.81 11.19 -25.13
CA HIS A 80 -22.46 11.23 -24.54
C HIS A 80 -21.44 10.39 -25.30
N GLN A 81 -21.77 9.96 -26.52
CA GLN A 81 -20.90 9.08 -27.32
C GLN A 81 -19.48 9.66 -27.51
N GLN A 82 -19.37 10.98 -27.65
CA GLN A 82 -18.08 11.65 -27.87
C GLN A 82 -17.10 11.48 -26.70
N VAL A 83 -17.60 11.39 -25.46
CA VAL A 83 -16.78 11.24 -24.24
C VAL A 83 -16.06 9.88 -24.22
N LEU A 84 -16.56 8.90 -24.98
CA LEU A 84 -15.98 7.57 -25.06
C LEU A 84 -14.82 7.48 -26.07
N HIS A 85 -14.59 8.51 -26.89
CA HIS A 85 -13.45 8.54 -27.81
C HIS A 85 -12.11 8.53 -27.07
N ASP A 86 -12.05 8.96 -25.81
CA ASP A 86 -10.83 8.87 -24.99
C ASP A 86 -10.51 7.43 -24.57
N CYS A 87 -11.46 6.50 -24.69
CA CYS A 87 -11.32 5.12 -24.23
C CYS A 87 -10.94 4.10 -25.33
N TRP A 88 -11.57 4.16 -26.51
CA TRP A 88 -11.30 3.20 -27.60
C TRP A 88 -11.19 3.86 -28.95
N SER A 89 -10.26 3.38 -29.78
CA SER A 89 -10.15 3.75 -31.18
C SER A 89 -10.99 2.75 -31.96
N LEU A 90 -12.29 3.00 -32.13
CA LEU A 90 -13.14 2.09 -32.90
C LEU A 90 -14.04 2.82 -33.91
N ARG A 91 -14.22 2.12 -35.03
CA ARG A 91 -15.09 2.41 -36.17
C ARG A 91 -16.57 2.52 -35.73
N ASP A 92 -17.33 3.29 -36.50
CA ASP A 92 -18.79 3.57 -36.50
C ASP A 92 -19.75 2.66 -35.69
N PRO A 93 -20.90 3.21 -35.22
CA PRO A 93 -21.09 3.74 -33.86
C PRO A 93 -21.44 2.68 -32.80
N ILE A 94 -21.07 2.98 -31.55
CA ILE A 94 -21.42 2.19 -30.36
C ILE A 94 -22.91 2.37 -30.05
N LYS A 95 -23.63 1.26 -29.85
CA LYS A 95 -25.02 1.31 -29.39
C LYS A 95 -25.06 1.69 -27.90
N LEU A 96 -25.56 2.90 -27.62
CA LEU A 96 -25.77 3.40 -26.26
C LEU A 96 -27.26 3.63 -26.00
N PRO A 97 -27.72 3.48 -24.75
CA PRO A 97 -29.10 3.77 -24.39
C PRO A 97 -29.39 5.27 -24.48
N THR A 98 -30.64 5.65 -24.70
CA THR A 98 -31.05 7.07 -24.73
C THR A 98 -31.16 7.67 -23.33
N THR A 99 -31.45 6.85 -22.32
CA THR A 99 -31.47 7.21 -20.90
C THR A 99 -30.42 6.40 -20.13
N PRO A 100 -29.89 6.91 -19.00
CA PRO A 100 -28.97 6.14 -18.16
C PRO A 100 -29.62 4.83 -17.71
N ALA A 101 -29.03 3.70 -18.11
CA ALA A 101 -29.60 2.37 -17.82
C ALA A 101 -29.28 1.87 -16.40
N LEU A 102 -28.24 2.45 -15.78
CA LEU A 102 -27.71 2.03 -14.49
C LEU A 102 -27.27 3.24 -13.68
N ILE A 103 -27.42 3.13 -12.37
CA ILE A 103 -26.74 3.97 -11.38
C ILE A 103 -25.54 3.16 -10.90
N VAL A 104 -24.35 3.72 -11.08
CA VAL A 104 -23.07 3.07 -10.77
C VAL A 104 -22.40 3.82 -9.63
N THR A 105 -22.02 3.10 -8.58
CA THR A 105 -21.30 3.63 -7.41
C THR A 105 -20.09 2.74 -7.08
N SER A 106 -19.16 3.29 -6.31
CA SER A 106 -17.99 2.57 -5.78
C SER A 106 -17.18 1.80 -6.84
N PRO A 107 -16.76 2.42 -7.96
CA PRO A 107 -15.91 1.76 -8.92
C PRO A 107 -14.53 1.48 -8.31
N ALA A 108 -14.01 0.27 -8.51
CA ALA A 108 -12.68 -0.11 -8.05
C ALA A 108 -12.02 -1.11 -9.01
N VAL A 109 -10.68 -1.09 -9.06
CA VAL A 109 -9.89 -2.08 -9.78
C VAL A 109 -9.86 -3.39 -8.98
N SER A 110 -10.43 -4.45 -9.54
CA SER A 110 -10.51 -5.78 -8.91
C SER A 110 -9.33 -6.68 -9.28
N ALA A 111 -8.86 -6.63 -10.53
CA ALA A 111 -7.70 -7.39 -10.97
C ALA A 111 -7.01 -6.70 -12.15
N VAL A 112 -5.69 -6.81 -12.22
CA VAL A 112 -4.87 -6.36 -13.36
C VAL A 112 -3.95 -7.49 -13.77
N THR A 113 -4.03 -7.91 -15.03
CA THR A 113 -3.25 -9.04 -15.55
C THR A 113 -2.53 -8.61 -16.82
N LEU A 114 -1.21 -8.80 -16.87
CA LEU A 114 -0.45 -8.69 -18.11
C LEU A 114 -0.76 -9.93 -18.97
N VAL A 115 -1.30 -9.70 -20.16
CA VAL A 115 -1.68 -10.77 -21.11
C VAL A 115 -0.54 -11.04 -22.09
N SER A 116 0.10 -9.99 -22.60
CA SER A 116 1.26 -10.12 -23.49
C SER A 116 2.17 -8.90 -23.42
N ASP A 117 3.44 -9.12 -23.69
CA ASP A 117 4.47 -8.08 -23.81
C ASP A 117 5.23 -8.27 -25.12
N ALA A 118 5.13 -7.28 -26.01
CA ALA A 118 5.80 -7.24 -27.30
C ALA A 118 6.90 -6.15 -27.33
N GLY A 119 7.43 -5.77 -26.17
CA GLY A 119 8.51 -4.79 -26.02
C GLY A 119 8.01 -3.34 -26.08
N THR A 120 7.58 -2.86 -27.25
CA THR A 120 7.05 -1.49 -27.41
C THR A 120 5.59 -1.36 -27.01
N THR A 121 4.92 -2.49 -26.82
CA THR A 121 3.48 -2.59 -26.59
C THR A 121 3.20 -3.73 -25.62
N GLN A 122 2.42 -3.45 -24.59
CA GLN A 122 1.93 -4.43 -23.61
C GLN A 122 0.41 -4.51 -23.68
N GLN A 123 -0.14 -5.72 -23.68
CA GLN A 123 -1.57 -5.93 -23.55
C GLN A 123 -1.89 -6.35 -22.12
N TRP A 124 -2.81 -5.63 -21.50
CA TRP A 124 -3.31 -5.87 -20.15
C TRP A 124 -4.79 -6.23 -20.21
N SER A 125 -5.24 -7.01 -19.23
CA SER A 125 -6.64 -7.26 -18.94
C SER A 125 -6.92 -6.73 -17.56
N VAL A 126 -7.83 -5.77 -17.46
CA VAL A 126 -8.25 -5.18 -16.18
C VAL A 126 -9.68 -5.60 -15.88
N VAL A 127 -9.95 -6.05 -14.66
CA VAL A 127 -11.32 -6.26 -14.17
C VAL A 127 -11.66 -5.13 -13.21
N ILE A 128 -12.75 -4.43 -13.50
CA ILE A 128 -13.32 -3.37 -12.68
C ILE A 128 -14.54 -3.91 -11.98
N THR A 129 -14.60 -3.71 -10.66
CA THR A 129 -15.80 -3.96 -9.86
C THR A 129 -16.59 -2.67 -9.70
N VAL A 130 -17.91 -2.77 -9.74
CA VAL A 130 -18.83 -1.66 -9.49
C VAL A 130 -20.01 -2.14 -8.67
N SER A 131 -20.61 -1.24 -7.90
CA SER A 131 -21.95 -1.41 -7.37
C SER A 131 -22.94 -0.80 -8.36
N GLU A 132 -23.81 -1.61 -8.95
CA GLU A 132 -24.81 -1.16 -9.92
C GLU A 132 -26.24 -1.41 -9.42
N ARG A 133 -27.15 -0.50 -9.76
CA ARG A 133 -28.60 -0.65 -9.56
C ARG A 133 -29.35 -0.02 -10.72
N ALA A 134 -30.56 -0.51 -11.00
CA ALA A 134 -31.36 0.01 -12.12
C ALA A 134 -31.95 1.40 -11.85
N PHE A 135 -32.21 1.73 -10.59
CA PHE A 135 -32.75 3.01 -10.12
C PHE A 135 -32.45 3.20 -8.62
N GLU A 136 -32.65 4.40 -8.08
CA GLU A 136 -32.27 4.77 -6.70
C GLU A 136 -32.78 3.81 -5.63
N ALA A 137 -34.05 3.41 -5.69
CA ALA A 137 -34.67 2.51 -4.73
C ALA A 137 -34.34 1.01 -4.96
N ALA A 138 -33.66 0.64 -6.05
CA ALA A 138 -33.32 -0.75 -6.31
C ALA A 138 -32.14 -1.22 -5.46
N THR A 139 -32.19 -2.48 -4.99
CA THR A 139 -31.10 -3.11 -4.27
C THR A 139 -29.82 -3.10 -5.11
N PRO A 140 -28.72 -2.49 -4.63
CA PRO A 140 -27.44 -2.53 -5.31
C PRO A 140 -26.92 -3.96 -5.44
N ARG A 141 -26.27 -4.27 -6.56
CA ARG A 141 -25.55 -5.52 -6.76
C ARG A 141 -24.12 -5.25 -7.22
N THR A 142 -23.20 -6.10 -6.80
CA THR A 142 -21.82 -6.06 -7.30
C THR A 142 -21.73 -6.66 -8.70
N ALA A 143 -21.07 -5.96 -9.60
CA ALA A 143 -20.82 -6.37 -10.97
C ALA A 143 -19.35 -6.24 -11.33
N TYR A 144 -18.89 -7.06 -12.28
CA TYR A 144 -17.52 -7.08 -12.73
C TYR A 144 -17.47 -6.92 -14.25
N TYR A 145 -16.61 -6.02 -14.72
CA TYR A 145 -16.41 -5.72 -16.13
C TYR A 145 -14.94 -5.83 -16.48
N ARG A 146 -14.63 -6.61 -17.49
CA ARG A 146 -13.27 -6.73 -18.03
C ARG A 146 -13.07 -5.74 -19.16
N LEU A 147 -11.95 -5.00 -19.11
CA LEU A 147 -11.49 -4.13 -20.17
C LEU A 147 -10.06 -4.51 -20.57
N PRO A 148 -9.82 -4.89 -21.83
CA PRO A 148 -8.47 -5.04 -22.34
C PRO A 148 -7.85 -3.68 -22.67
N VAL A 149 -6.64 -3.44 -22.18
CA VAL A 149 -5.91 -2.17 -22.29
C VAL A 149 -4.54 -2.40 -22.88
N VAL A 150 -4.24 -1.69 -23.96
CA VAL A 150 -2.92 -1.62 -24.57
C VAL A 150 -2.15 -0.47 -23.94
N TYR A 151 -0.96 -0.76 -23.43
CA TYR A 151 0.02 0.21 -22.99
C TYR A 151 1.15 0.29 -24.02
N SER A 152 1.46 1.49 -24.49
CA SER A 152 2.55 1.72 -25.46
C SER A 152 3.22 3.06 -25.22
N ASN A 153 4.26 3.36 -25.99
CA ASN A 153 4.91 4.68 -25.98
C ASN A 153 3.96 5.83 -26.39
N TYR A 154 2.82 5.51 -27.01
CA TYR A 154 1.78 6.48 -27.39
C TYR A 154 0.69 6.65 -26.32
N GLY A 155 0.82 5.99 -25.17
CA GLY A 155 -0.14 6.02 -24.08
C GLY A 155 -1.00 4.76 -23.99
N LEU A 156 -2.10 4.89 -23.24
CA LEU A 156 -3.06 3.83 -22.96
C LEU A 156 -4.19 3.86 -23.96
N ARG A 157 -4.61 2.69 -24.41
CA ARG A 157 -5.79 2.56 -25.26
C ARG A 157 -6.50 1.26 -25.01
N ALA A 158 -7.81 1.27 -24.81
CA ALA A 158 -8.51 0.01 -24.73
C ALA A 158 -8.71 -0.58 -26.13
N SER A 159 -8.40 -1.86 -26.27
CA SER A 159 -8.42 -2.58 -27.56
C SER A 159 -9.79 -3.18 -27.89
N ALA A 160 -10.70 -3.23 -26.92
CA ALA A 160 -12.08 -3.67 -27.09
C ALA A 160 -13.01 -2.99 -26.09
N LEU A 161 -14.33 -3.11 -26.31
CA LEU A 161 -15.35 -2.66 -25.38
C LEU A 161 -15.34 -3.49 -24.07
N PRO A 162 -15.83 -2.94 -22.95
CA PRO A 162 -16.01 -3.68 -21.72
C PRO A 162 -16.91 -4.92 -21.91
N ALA A 163 -16.54 -6.02 -21.27
CA ALA A 163 -17.35 -7.24 -21.22
C ALA A 163 -17.70 -7.59 -19.77
N ARG A 164 -18.94 -7.99 -19.51
CA ARG A 164 -19.35 -8.51 -18.20
C ARG A 164 -18.66 -9.84 -17.91
N VAL A 165 -18.11 -10.00 -16.71
CA VAL A 165 -17.46 -11.22 -16.23
C VAL A 165 -17.96 -11.61 -14.84
N ASN A 166 -17.64 -12.82 -14.41
CA ASN A 166 -17.89 -13.27 -13.04
C ASN A 166 -16.85 -12.67 -12.08
N GLY A 167 -17.27 -12.44 -10.83
CA GLY A 167 -16.36 -12.07 -9.74
C GLY A 167 -15.51 -13.25 -9.26
N PRO A 168 -14.61 -13.02 -8.29
CA PRO A 168 -13.68 -14.04 -7.77
C PRO A 168 -14.34 -15.19 -6.99
N GLY A 169 -15.65 -15.14 -6.75
CA GLY A 169 -16.36 -16.11 -5.89
C GLY A 169 -16.28 -15.75 -4.41
N ALA A 170 -16.84 -16.61 -3.55
CA ALA A 170 -16.92 -16.38 -2.10
C ALA A 170 -15.63 -16.75 -1.34
N GLY A 171 -14.66 -17.39 -2.01
CA GLY A 171 -13.41 -17.83 -1.38
C GLY A 171 -13.59 -19.07 -0.50
N ALA A 172 -12.71 -19.19 0.49
CA ALA A 172 -12.69 -20.28 1.45
C ALA A 172 -12.31 -19.74 2.83
N ASP A 173 -12.87 -20.34 3.87
CA ASP A 173 -12.50 -20.07 5.25
C ASP A 173 -11.20 -20.81 5.58
N ALA A 174 -10.28 -20.10 6.24
CA ALA A 174 -9.03 -20.65 6.74
C ALA A 174 -9.04 -20.65 8.28
N PRO A 175 -8.80 -21.78 8.95
CA PRO A 175 -8.71 -21.82 10.40
C PRO A 175 -7.54 -20.96 10.91
N LEU A 176 -7.77 -20.27 12.03
CA LEU A 176 -6.75 -19.43 12.67
C LEU A 176 -5.89 -20.24 13.65
N GLY A 177 -4.63 -19.84 13.80
CA GLY A 177 -3.61 -20.51 14.61
C GLY A 177 -3.69 -20.21 16.12
N TYR A 178 -4.86 -19.89 16.66
CA TYR A 178 -5.04 -19.58 18.08
C TYR A 178 -5.80 -20.70 18.79
N SER A 179 -5.05 -21.56 19.49
CA SER A 179 -5.55 -22.83 20.04
C SER A 179 -5.96 -22.75 21.50
N THR A 180 -5.49 -21.74 22.25
CA THR A 180 -5.60 -21.72 23.71
C THR A 180 -6.38 -20.50 24.21
N ALA A 181 -7.39 -20.69 25.04
CA ALA A 181 -8.06 -19.58 25.71
C ALA A 181 -7.17 -19.01 26.82
N VAL A 182 -7.12 -17.68 26.94
CA VAL A 182 -6.39 -16.99 27.99
C VAL A 182 -7.37 -16.57 29.08
N ALA A 183 -7.12 -16.98 30.33
CA ALA A 183 -7.97 -16.65 31.47
C ALA A 183 -8.03 -15.14 31.71
N ASP A 184 -9.22 -14.62 32.04
CA ASP A 184 -9.48 -13.21 32.33
C ASP A 184 -8.73 -12.69 33.58
N THR A 185 -8.42 -13.60 34.50
CA THR A 185 -7.60 -13.36 35.70
C THR A 185 -6.09 -13.34 35.43
N SER A 186 -5.63 -13.68 34.22
CA SER A 186 -4.20 -13.74 33.90
C SER A 186 -3.57 -12.35 33.74
N PRO A 187 -2.26 -12.20 34.04
CA PRO A 187 -1.54 -10.95 33.78
C PRO A 187 -1.53 -10.54 32.28
N ALA A 188 -1.54 -11.51 31.37
CA ALA A 188 -1.62 -11.26 29.93
C ALA A 188 -2.96 -10.62 29.55
N PHE A 189 -4.07 -11.15 30.07
CA PHE A 189 -5.40 -10.59 29.81
C PHE A 189 -5.56 -9.18 30.38
N ALA A 190 -5.06 -8.94 31.59
CA ALA A 190 -5.04 -7.60 32.19
C ALA A 190 -4.23 -6.59 31.36
N THR A 191 -3.08 -7.02 30.83
CA THR A 191 -2.23 -6.20 29.96
C THR A 191 -2.95 -5.83 28.65
N VAL A 192 -3.56 -6.83 27.99
CA VAL A 192 -4.32 -6.61 26.75
C VAL A 192 -5.53 -5.70 26.99
N THR A 193 -6.23 -5.88 28.10
CA THR A 193 -7.37 -5.02 28.47
C THR A 193 -6.93 -3.58 28.65
N GLY A 194 -5.87 -3.34 29.43
CA GLY A 194 -5.34 -2.01 29.63
C GLY A 194 -4.81 -1.37 28.34
N PHE A 195 -4.14 -2.15 27.50
CA PHE A 195 -3.72 -1.73 26.16
C PHE A 195 -4.92 -1.31 25.31
N ILE A 196 -5.93 -2.17 25.14
CA ILE A 196 -7.09 -1.89 24.28
C ILE A 196 -7.85 -0.66 24.76
N THR A 197 -8.07 -0.52 26.07
CA THR A 197 -8.73 0.68 26.62
C THR A 197 -7.90 1.94 26.35
N SER A 198 -6.59 1.93 26.63
CA SER A 198 -5.73 3.11 26.44
C SER A 198 -5.41 3.42 24.98
N PHE A 199 -5.43 2.42 24.09
CA PHE A 199 -5.17 2.55 22.67
C PHE A 199 -6.40 3.08 21.92
N LEU A 200 -7.58 2.50 22.18
CA LEU A 200 -8.81 2.84 21.44
C LEU A 200 -9.56 4.03 22.03
N THR A 201 -9.36 4.35 23.31
CA THR A 201 -10.07 5.44 23.97
C THR A 201 -9.11 6.55 24.41
N GLY A 202 -9.66 7.72 24.73
CA GLY A 202 -8.91 8.83 25.32
C GLY A 202 -8.50 8.65 26.79
N ALA A 203 -8.49 7.43 27.34
CA ALA A 203 -8.17 7.17 28.75
C ALA A 203 -6.70 7.46 29.12
N GLY A 204 -5.80 7.50 28.13
CA GLY A 204 -4.36 7.68 28.34
C GLY A 204 -3.69 6.45 28.96
N GLY A 205 -2.39 6.55 29.27
CA GLY A 205 -1.64 5.50 29.93
C GLY A 205 -1.14 4.36 29.02
N LEU A 206 -1.17 4.55 27.70
CA LEU A 206 -0.76 3.55 26.71
C LEU A 206 0.67 3.05 26.93
N GLU A 207 1.57 3.97 27.32
CA GLU A 207 3.00 3.71 27.56
C GLU A 207 3.27 2.64 28.64
N ARG A 208 2.27 2.32 29.45
CA ARG A 208 2.35 1.30 30.50
C ARG A 208 2.21 -0.12 29.97
N TYR A 209 1.54 -0.25 28.83
CA TYR A 209 1.16 -1.53 28.25
C TYR A 209 1.93 -1.88 26.99
N VAL A 210 2.71 -0.95 26.44
CA VAL A 210 3.49 -1.16 25.21
C VAL A 210 4.98 -1.17 25.49
N THR A 211 5.74 -1.86 24.65
CA THR A 211 7.19 -1.74 24.62
C THR A 211 7.61 -0.41 23.98
N THR A 212 8.79 0.12 24.37
CA THR A 212 9.32 1.39 23.83
C THR A 212 9.53 1.33 22.31
N SER A 213 9.88 0.15 21.77
CA SER A 213 10.11 -0.07 20.34
C SER A 213 8.84 -0.33 19.52
N SER A 214 7.67 -0.44 20.16
CA SER A 214 6.43 -0.77 19.45
C SER A 214 6.00 0.28 18.41
N GLY A 215 6.36 1.55 18.64
CA GLY A 215 5.92 2.68 17.80
C GLY A 215 4.41 2.93 17.81
N LEU A 216 3.66 2.27 18.70
CA LEU A 216 2.20 2.39 18.80
C LEU A 216 1.81 3.72 19.45
N LEU A 217 0.90 4.43 18.79
CA LEU A 217 0.30 5.68 19.29
C LEU A 217 -1.19 5.45 19.54
N PRO A 218 -1.81 6.15 20.52
CA PRO A 218 -3.24 6.01 20.75
C PRO A 218 -4.05 6.39 19.51
N ALA A 219 -5.04 5.55 19.15
CA ALA A 219 -6.04 5.87 18.14
C ALA A 219 -7.12 6.79 18.72
N ALA A 220 -7.59 6.50 19.94
CA ALA A 220 -8.50 7.33 20.72
C ALA A 220 -9.84 7.72 20.04
N ASP A 221 -10.32 6.93 19.08
CA ASP A 221 -11.56 7.19 18.32
C ASP A 221 -12.84 6.61 18.95
N TYR A 222 -12.70 5.85 20.04
CA TYR A 222 -13.80 5.13 20.69
C TYR A 222 -14.14 5.70 22.08
N ARG A 223 -15.43 5.61 22.43
CA ARG A 223 -15.97 6.00 23.74
C ARG A 223 -15.72 4.96 24.81
N SER A 224 -15.83 3.69 24.43
CA SER A 224 -15.51 2.55 25.27
C SER A 224 -15.00 1.41 24.43
N ALA A 225 -14.15 0.58 25.03
CA ALA A 225 -13.63 -0.64 24.46
C ALA A 225 -13.47 -1.67 25.59
N GLN A 226 -14.04 -2.85 25.41
CA GLN A 226 -14.03 -3.96 26.37
C GLN A 226 -13.55 -5.23 25.69
N VAL A 227 -12.47 -5.82 26.18
CA VAL A 227 -12.02 -7.15 25.76
C VAL A 227 -12.99 -8.20 26.32
N ILE A 228 -13.59 -9.00 25.44
CA ILE A 228 -14.57 -10.04 25.81
C ILE A 228 -14.04 -11.46 25.61
N LYS A 229 -12.99 -11.62 24.81
CA LYS A 229 -12.34 -12.90 24.57
C LYS A 229 -10.87 -12.67 24.23
N LEU A 230 -10.01 -13.54 24.73
CA LEU A 230 -8.59 -13.57 24.39
C LEU A 230 -8.17 -15.02 24.15
N ILE A 231 -7.59 -15.28 22.99
CA ILE A 231 -7.04 -16.59 22.62
C ILE A 231 -5.60 -16.42 22.17
N ALA A 232 -4.74 -17.37 22.53
CA ALA A 232 -3.31 -17.38 22.25
C ALA A 232 -2.93 -18.51 21.29
N ASN A 233 -1.82 -18.35 20.57
CA ASN A 233 -1.29 -19.38 19.68
C ASN A 233 -0.71 -20.60 20.44
N HIS A 234 -0.33 -20.42 21.70
CA HIS A 234 0.07 -21.50 22.60
C HIS A 234 -0.31 -21.16 24.06
N SER A 235 -0.22 -22.15 24.94
CA SER A 235 -0.52 -21.98 26.37
C SER A 235 0.48 -21.06 27.06
N LEU A 236 -0.02 -20.15 27.89
CA LEU A 236 0.77 -19.14 28.61
C LEU A 236 1.06 -19.49 30.07
N GLY A 237 0.44 -20.56 30.60
CA GLY A 237 0.38 -20.80 32.04
C GLY A 237 -0.54 -19.79 32.75
N ASP A 238 -1.23 -20.22 33.81
CA ASP A 238 -2.31 -19.40 34.38
C ASP A 238 -1.80 -18.25 35.25
N HIS A 239 -0.60 -18.36 35.85
CA HIS A 239 -0.18 -17.49 36.95
C HIS A 239 1.28 -16.99 36.94
N ASP A 240 2.17 -17.60 36.17
CA ASP A 240 3.57 -17.16 36.12
C ASP A 240 3.82 -16.35 34.84
N VAL A 241 4.44 -15.17 34.98
CA VAL A 241 4.99 -14.48 33.81
C VAL A 241 6.20 -15.28 33.33
N PRO A 242 6.24 -15.71 32.06
CA PRO A 242 7.38 -16.46 31.52
C PRO A 242 8.69 -15.67 31.58
N ALA A 243 9.79 -16.33 31.19
CA ALA A 243 11.10 -15.69 31.12
C ALA A 243 11.09 -14.42 30.26
N GLU A 244 11.97 -13.47 30.60
CA GLU A 244 12.17 -12.23 29.84
C GLU A 244 12.37 -12.50 28.34
N GLY A 245 11.74 -11.70 27.48
CA GLY A 245 11.81 -11.84 26.03
C GLY A 245 10.89 -12.92 25.45
N THR A 246 10.17 -13.68 26.27
CA THR A 246 9.14 -14.62 25.76
C THR A 246 8.08 -13.88 24.97
N THR A 247 7.73 -14.40 23.79
CA THR A 247 6.73 -13.82 22.89
C THR A 247 5.53 -14.73 22.69
N VAL A 248 4.32 -14.14 22.61
CA VAL A 248 3.09 -14.85 22.26
C VAL A 248 2.26 -14.00 21.30
N HIS A 249 1.56 -14.66 20.38
CA HIS A 249 0.55 -14.02 19.55
C HIS A 249 -0.81 -14.30 20.15
N VAL A 250 -1.61 -13.25 20.33
CA VAL A 250 -2.96 -13.35 20.87
C VAL A 250 -3.95 -12.66 19.95
N LEU A 251 -5.17 -13.19 19.87
CA LEU A 251 -6.30 -12.55 19.19
C LEU A 251 -7.29 -12.10 20.26
N ALA A 252 -7.44 -10.79 20.40
CA ALA A 252 -8.37 -10.16 21.32
C ALA A 252 -9.66 -9.77 20.60
N THR A 253 -10.79 -10.27 21.05
CA THR A 253 -12.10 -9.81 20.58
C THR A 253 -12.62 -8.73 21.52
N VAL A 254 -13.03 -7.61 20.95
CA VAL A 254 -13.35 -6.36 21.65
C VAL A 254 -14.74 -5.88 21.26
N ASN A 255 -15.59 -5.61 22.25
CA ASN A 255 -16.79 -4.82 22.05
C ASN A 255 -16.45 -3.34 22.25
N ALA A 256 -16.76 -2.52 21.25
CA ALA A 256 -16.46 -1.10 21.28
C ALA A 256 -17.69 -0.25 20.95
N VAL A 257 -17.68 0.98 21.45
CA VAL A 257 -18.70 2.00 21.11
C VAL A 257 -17.98 3.17 20.47
N THR A 258 -18.41 3.52 19.25
CA THR A 258 -17.85 4.66 18.51
C THR A 258 -18.17 5.99 19.18
N SER A 259 -17.48 7.06 18.77
CA SER A 259 -17.81 8.44 19.14
C SER A 259 -19.27 8.83 18.90
N GLN A 260 -19.92 8.19 17.91
CA GLN A 260 -21.32 8.40 17.53
C GLN A 260 -22.30 7.41 18.20
N TYR A 261 -21.89 6.74 19.28
CA TYR A 261 -22.72 5.79 20.04
C TYR A 261 -23.14 4.53 19.27
N ALA A 262 -22.51 4.23 18.14
CA ALA A 262 -22.75 2.97 17.43
C ALA A 262 -21.92 1.84 18.06
N PRO A 263 -22.56 0.72 18.48
CA PRO A 263 -21.84 -0.46 18.95
C PRO A 263 -21.26 -1.25 17.78
N LEU A 264 -20.07 -1.82 17.97
CA LEU A 264 -19.43 -2.72 17.03
C LEU A 264 -18.47 -3.69 17.73
N GLN A 265 -18.06 -4.73 17.01
CA GLN A 265 -17.11 -5.73 17.47
C GLN A 265 -15.83 -5.67 16.62
N LEU A 266 -14.67 -5.75 17.27
CA LEU A 266 -13.35 -5.69 16.65
C LEU A 266 -12.54 -6.90 17.07
N ASP A 267 -11.65 -7.36 16.20
CA ASP A 267 -10.62 -8.36 16.52
C ASP A 267 -9.23 -7.73 16.34
N TYR A 268 -8.38 -7.88 17.35
CA TYR A 268 -7.01 -7.37 17.37
C TYR A 268 -6.01 -8.51 17.50
N PRO A 269 -5.26 -8.84 16.44
CA PRO A 269 -4.11 -9.73 16.55
C PRO A 269 -2.92 -8.92 17.13
N ILE A 270 -2.45 -9.34 18.30
CA ILE A 270 -1.49 -8.62 19.14
C ILE A 270 -0.31 -9.54 19.43
N VAL A 271 0.90 -8.98 19.34
CA VAL A 271 2.11 -9.63 19.85
C VAL A 271 2.39 -9.11 21.25
N LEU A 272 2.42 -10.03 22.22
CA LEU A 272 2.90 -9.75 23.57
C LEU A 272 4.33 -10.24 23.72
N THR A 273 5.10 -9.49 24.49
CA THR A 273 6.47 -9.83 24.87
C THR A 273 6.65 -9.59 26.35
N VAL A 274 7.33 -10.49 27.05
CA VAL A 274 7.72 -10.25 28.44
C VAL A 274 8.86 -9.24 28.45
N THR A 275 8.65 -8.10 29.09
CA THR A 275 9.65 -7.06 29.29
C THR A 275 9.65 -6.60 30.73
N SER A 276 10.83 -6.59 31.36
CA SER A 276 11.00 -6.29 32.79
C SER A 276 10.09 -7.13 33.69
N GLY A 277 9.94 -8.43 33.37
CA GLY A 277 9.15 -9.37 34.17
C GLY A 277 7.62 -9.16 34.11
N ARG A 278 7.11 -8.45 33.10
CA ARG A 278 5.67 -8.31 32.83
C ARG A 278 5.36 -8.44 31.35
N TRP A 279 4.14 -8.82 31.02
CA TRP A 279 3.67 -8.73 29.64
C TRP A 279 3.61 -7.28 29.17
N SER A 280 3.97 -7.05 27.91
CA SER A 280 3.86 -5.76 27.22
C SER A 280 3.58 -6.01 25.74
N VAL A 281 2.78 -5.15 25.13
CA VAL A 281 2.46 -5.21 23.70
C VAL A 281 3.66 -4.72 22.90
N SER A 282 4.20 -5.58 22.04
CA SER A 282 5.33 -5.24 21.17
C SER A 282 4.87 -4.78 19.78
N SER A 283 3.78 -5.35 19.27
CA SER A 283 3.19 -4.93 17.98
C SER A 283 1.75 -5.38 17.82
N LEU A 284 1.08 -4.85 16.80
CA LEU A 284 -0.13 -5.42 16.21
C LEU A 284 0.26 -6.19 14.96
N ASP A 285 -0.19 -7.43 14.82
CA ASP A 285 0.03 -8.17 13.58
C ASP A 285 -0.83 -7.56 12.46
N TYR A 286 -0.33 -7.58 11.23
CA TYR A 286 -1.09 -7.09 10.07
C TYR A 286 -2.30 -7.99 9.72
N ALA A 287 -2.28 -9.23 10.18
CA ALA A 287 -3.36 -10.20 10.02
C ALA A 287 -3.29 -11.26 11.14
N PRO A 288 -4.40 -11.91 11.51
CA PRO A 288 -4.38 -13.06 12.40
C PRO A 288 -3.52 -14.20 11.85
N LEU A 289 -2.85 -14.94 12.74
CA LEU A 289 -2.13 -16.16 12.37
C LEU A 289 -3.09 -17.20 11.77
N LEU A 290 -2.69 -17.82 10.68
CA LEU A 290 -3.33 -19.03 10.16
C LEU A 290 -2.83 -20.26 10.90
N ALA A 291 -3.66 -21.30 11.00
CA ALA A 291 -3.22 -22.57 11.54
C ALA A 291 -2.23 -23.26 10.59
N ASP A 292 -1.19 -23.88 11.15
CA ASP A 292 -0.26 -24.68 10.35
C ASP A 292 -0.98 -25.87 9.72
N GLY A 293 -0.73 -26.11 8.43
CA GLY A 293 -1.40 -27.18 7.69
C GLY A 293 -2.91 -27.01 7.53
N ALA A 294 -3.41 -25.76 7.66
CA ALA A 294 -4.82 -25.42 7.53
C ALA A 294 -5.46 -26.00 6.25
N GLU A 295 -6.48 -26.84 6.44
CA GLU A 295 -7.39 -27.22 5.36
C GLU A 295 -8.41 -26.10 5.14
N LEU A 296 -8.49 -25.61 3.90
CA LEU A 296 -9.42 -24.55 3.52
C LEU A 296 -10.83 -25.12 3.36
N THR A 297 -11.82 -24.46 3.94
CA THR A 297 -13.23 -24.84 3.77
C THR A 297 -13.89 -23.92 2.72
N PRO A 298 -14.22 -24.41 1.52
CA PRO A 298 -14.83 -23.57 0.49
C PRO A 298 -16.17 -22.97 0.96
N VAL A 299 -16.35 -21.67 0.75
CA VAL A 299 -17.62 -21.02 1.05
C VAL A 299 -18.55 -21.24 -0.13
N ILE A 300 -19.63 -22.00 0.08
CA ILE A 300 -20.68 -22.18 -0.92
C ILE A 300 -21.55 -20.92 -0.87
N PRO A 301 -21.63 -20.13 -1.97
CA PRO A 301 -22.50 -18.97 -2.01
C PRO A 301 -23.94 -19.43 -1.76
N THR A 302 -24.61 -18.86 -0.76
CA THR A 302 -26.05 -19.02 -0.62
C THR A 302 -26.68 -18.54 -1.93
N ALA A 303 -27.46 -19.42 -2.57
CA ALA A 303 -28.19 -19.04 -3.78
C ALA A 303 -29.01 -17.78 -3.46
N ALA A 304 -28.80 -16.72 -4.25
CA ALA A 304 -29.65 -15.54 -4.15
C ALA A 304 -31.09 -16.01 -4.28
N ALA A 305 -31.94 -15.66 -3.30
CA ALA A 305 -33.34 -16.04 -3.32
C ALA A 305 -33.93 -15.70 -4.70
N PRO A 306 -34.61 -16.65 -5.37
CA PRO A 306 -35.22 -16.38 -6.66
C PRO A 306 -36.22 -15.22 -6.49
N ARG A 307 -36.08 -14.22 -7.37
CA ARG A 307 -37.08 -13.15 -7.52
C ARG A 307 -38.36 -13.69 -8.14
#